data_AF-A0A9D1ZKI2-F1
#
_entry.id   AF-A0A9D1ZKI2-F1
#
_cell.length_a   1.000
_cell.length_b   1.000
_cell.length_c   1.000
_cell.angle_alpha   90.00
_cell.angle_beta   90.00
_cell.angle_gamma   90.00
#
_symmetry.space_group_name_H-M   'P 1'
#
loop_
_entity.id
_entity.type
_entity.pdbx_description
1 polymer ?
#
loop_
_entity_poly.entity_id
_entity_poly.type
_entity_poly.pdbx_seq_one_letter_code
_entity_poly.pdbx_strand_id
1 'polypeptide(L)'
;MNETISYLKAYGIDKRQANLLYKRLQSGKYLVAYIKYDIDVFLCSWLPKNQEHINSDCVIEEILGFRCGDALKVQQFKLMLNK
;
A
#
# COMPACT_ATOMS: atom_id res chain seq x y z
N MET A 1 -5.13 -10.33 -9.73
CA MET A 1 -4.64 -8.93 -9.73
C MET A 1 -5.77 -7.92 -9.64
N ASN A 2 -6.76 -7.92 -10.56
CA ASN A 2 -7.88 -6.97 -10.54
C ASN A 2 -8.73 -7.02 -9.25
N GLU A 3 -8.96 -8.21 -8.70
CA GLU A 3 -9.65 -8.38 -7.41
C GLU A 3 -8.90 -7.70 -6.27
N THR A 4 -7.58 -7.92 -6.16
CA THR A 4 -6.75 -7.27 -5.15
C THR A 4 -6.73 -5.75 -5.30
N ILE A 5 -6.67 -5.22 -6.53
CA ILE A 5 -6.78 -3.77 -6.76
C ILE A 5 -8.14 -3.25 -6.32
N SER A 6 -9.22 -3.96 -6.65
CA SER A 6 -10.59 -3.60 -6.24
C SER A 6 -10.74 -3.63 -4.71
N TYR A 7 -10.12 -4.61 -4.06
CA TYR A 7 -10.02 -4.69 -2.61
C TYR A 7 -9.33 -3.47 -2.02
N LEU A 8 -8.14 -3.10 -2.51
CA LEU A 8 -7.42 -1.90 -2.04
C LEU A 8 -8.25 -0.62 -2.22
N LYS A 9 -8.92 -0.47 -3.37
CA LYS A 9 -9.83 0.65 -3.64
C LYS A 9 -11.02 0.70 -2.68
N ALA A 10 -11.58 -0.44 -2.26
CA ALA A 10 -12.64 -0.49 -1.28
C ALA A 10 -12.21 0.06 0.11
N TYR A 11 -10.90 0.04 0.41
CA TYR A 11 -10.32 0.69 1.59
C TYR A 11 -9.89 2.15 1.35
N GLY A 12 -10.17 2.71 0.16
CA GLY A 12 -9.84 4.07 -0.23
C GLY A 12 -8.39 4.27 -0.67
N ILE A 13 -7.69 3.20 -1.09
CA ILE A 13 -6.34 3.26 -1.67
C ILE A 13 -6.50 3.33 -3.19
N ASP A 14 -6.92 4.50 -3.67
CA ASP A 14 -7.32 4.73 -5.06
C ASP A 14 -6.72 6.01 -5.66
N LYS A 15 -6.18 6.91 -4.82
CA LYS A 15 -5.45 8.09 -5.29
C LYS A 15 -4.19 7.68 -6.03
N ARG A 16 -3.88 8.36 -7.13
CA ARG A 16 -2.75 8.02 -8.00
C ARG A 16 -1.62 9.01 -7.87
N GLN A 17 -0.39 8.50 -7.79
CA GLN A 17 0.83 9.27 -7.93
C GLN A 17 1.85 8.44 -8.72
N ALA A 18 2.16 8.88 -9.93
CA ALA A 18 2.90 8.07 -10.91
C ALA A 18 2.28 6.66 -11.04
N ASN A 19 3.06 5.62 -10.74
CA ASN A 19 2.64 4.22 -10.82
C ASN A 19 2.15 3.65 -9.48
N LEU A 20 1.83 4.52 -8.51
CA LEU A 20 1.42 4.15 -7.16
C LEU A 20 -0.06 4.46 -6.94
N LEU A 21 -0.75 3.55 -6.26
CA LEU A 21 -2.00 3.89 -5.56
C LEU A 21 -1.68 4.24 -4.13
N TYR A 22 -2.39 5.18 -3.52
CA TYR A 22 -2.13 5.53 -2.15
C TYR A 22 -3.36 6.06 -1.40
N LYS A 23 -3.24 6.08 -0.08
CA LYS A 23 -4.15 6.72 0.87
C LYS A 23 -3.35 7.35 2.00
N ARG A 24 -3.70 8.57 2.39
CA ARG A 24 -3.20 9.17 3.63
C ARG A 24 -4.04 8.68 4.82
N LEU A 25 -3.39 8.15 5.84
CA LEU A 25 -4.02 7.73 7.09
C LEU A 25 -4.22 8.92 8.03
N GLN A 26 -5.08 8.76 9.04
CA GLN A 26 -5.33 9.79 10.05
C GLN A 26 -4.06 10.10 10.88
N SER A 27 -3.18 9.11 11.05
CA SER A 27 -1.85 9.28 11.66
C SER A 27 -0.90 10.18 10.87
N GLY A 28 -1.28 10.58 9.66
CA GLY A 28 -0.45 11.38 8.75
C GLY A 28 0.45 10.55 7.83
N LYS A 29 0.60 9.25 8.11
CA LYS A 29 1.32 8.26 7.29
C LYS A 29 0.57 7.97 5.98
N TYR A 30 1.23 7.27 5.07
CA TYR A 30 0.69 6.90 3.76
C TYR A 30 0.71 5.39 3.58
N LEU A 31 -0.43 4.81 3.25
CA LEU A 31 -0.46 3.48 2.63
C LEU A 31 -0.25 3.65 1.13
N VAL A 32 0.73 2.95 0.59
CA VAL A 32 1.16 3.05 -0.81
C VAL A 32 1.14 1.65 -1.38
N ALA A 33 0.43 1.44 -2.49
CA ALA A 33 0.44 0.20 -3.24
C ALA A 33 1.15 0.40 -4.57
N TYR A 34 2.19 -0.41 -4.82
CA TYR A 34 2.88 -0.45 -6.09
C TYR A 34 2.36 -1.64 -6.91
N ILE A 35 1.83 -1.35 -8.10
CA ILE A 35 1.24 -2.36 -8.98
C ILE A 35 2.26 -2.70 -10.07
N LYS A 36 2.81 -3.91 -10.03
CA LYS A 36 3.71 -4.46 -11.05
C LYS A 36 3.16 -5.80 -11.55
N TYR A 37 3.95 -6.87 -11.46
CA TYR A 37 3.52 -8.25 -11.73
C TYR A 37 2.69 -8.81 -10.57
N ASP A 38 3.09 -8.46 -9.35
CA ASP A 38 2.28 -8.56 -8.14
C ASP A 38 2.04 -7.16 -7.56
N ILE A 39 1.34 -7.08 -6.44
CA ILE A 39 1.04 -5.83 -5.75
C ILE A 39 1.79 -5.81 -4.43
N ASP A 40 2.64 -4.84 -4.23
CA ASP A 40 3.30 -4.62 -2.95
C ASP A 40 2.63 -3.46 -2.22
N VAL A 41 2.47 -3.59 -0.89
CA VAL A 41 1.86 -2.55 -0.06
C VAL A 41 2.86 -2.08 0.99
N PHE A 42 3.04 -0.77 1.08
CA PHE A 42 3.99 -0.12 1.97
C PHE A 42 3.26 0.86 2.88
N LEU A 43 3.64 0.88 4.16
CA LEU A 43 3.31 1.96 5.07
C LEU A 43 4.48 2.94 5.11
N CYS A 44 4.30 4.13 4.55
CA CYS A 44 5.33 5.16 4.44
C CYS A 44 5.08 6.33 5.39
N SER A 45 6.15 6.92 5.95
CA SER A 45 6.09 8.14 6.77
C SER A 45 5.73 9.39 5.95
N TRP A 46 6.11 9.41 4.67
CA TRP A 46 5.76 10.44 3.69
C TRP A 46 5.42 9.80 2.34
N LEU A 47 4.75 10.53 1.45
CA LEU A 47 4.28 10.01 0.16
C LEU A 47 5.43 9.95 -0.87
N PRO A 48 5.84 8.75 -1.33
CA PRO A 48 6.88 8.61 -2.34
C PRO A 48 6.45 9.26 -3.66
N LYS A 49 7.40 9.89 -4.36
CA LYS A 49 7.11 10.51 -5.67
C LYS A 49 6.78 9.48 -6.76
N ASN A 50 7.44 8.33 -6.70
CA ASN A 50 7.32 7.21 -7.62
C ASN A 50 7.90 5.95 -6.95
N GLN A 51 7.92 4.82 -7.66
CA GLN A 51 8.43 3.55 -7.14
C GLN A 51 9.91 3.57 -6.74
N GLU A 52 10.73 4.44 -7.33
CA GLU A 52 12.16 4.55 -7.03
C GLU A 52 12.42 5.24 -5.68
N HIS A 53 11.44 5.99 -5.19
CA HIS A 53 11.48 6.65 -3.88
C HIS A 53 10.85 5.80 -2.76
N ILE A 54 10.45 4.56 -3.03
CA ILE A 54 10.05 3.60 -1.99
C ILE A 54 11.33 2.98 -1.42
N ASN A 55 11.86 3.58 -0.36
CA ASN A 55 13.10 3.16 0.28
C ASN A 55 13.01 3.19 1.82
N SER A 56 14.09 2.78 2.50
CA SER A 56 14.16 2.71 3.97
C SER A 56 13.91 4.04 4.70
N ASP A 57 14.04 5.18 4.02
CA ASP A 57 13.81 6.49 4.62
C ASP A 57 12.31 6.80 4.77
N CYS A 58 11.48 6.16 3.94
CA CYS A 58 10.03 6.31 4.00
C CYS A 58 9.34 5.08 4.59
N VAL A 59 9.79 3.87 4.26
CA VAL A 59 9.08 2.62 4.57
C VAL A 59 9.21 2.31 6.07
N ILE A 60 8.07 2.27 6.73
CA ILE A 60 7.91 1.84 8.13
C ILE A 60 7.68 0.33 8.15
N GLU A 61 6.78 -0.15 7.28
CA GLU A 61 6.45 -1.57 7.12
C GLU A 61 6.07 -1.86 5.67
N GLU A 62 6.19 -3.13 5.26
CA GLU A 62 5.86 -3.59 3.91
C GLU A 62 5.17 -4.96 3.88
N ILE A 63 4.40 -5.18 2.83
CA ILE A 63 3.76 -6.46 2.49
C ILE A 63 4.03 -6.71 1.01
N LEU A 64 5.00 -7.59 0.73
CA LEU A 64 5.35 -7.98 -0.62
C LEU A 64 4.36 -9.00 -1.17
N GLY A 65 3.97 -8.88 -2.43
CA GLY A 65 3.06 -9.79 -3.12
C GLY A 65 1.69 -9.90 -2.44
N PHE A 66 1.12 -8.79 -2.00
CA PHE A 66 -0.20 -8.67 -1.42
C PHE A 66 -1.28 -9.24 -2.35
N ARG A 67 -2.10 -10.14 -1.80
CA ARG A 67 -3.27 -10.73 -2.47
C ARG A 67 -4.43 -10.76 -1.50
N CYS A 68 -5.61 -10.34 -1.94
CA CYS A 68 -6.80 -10.29 -1.08
C CYS A 68 -7.30 -11.67 -0.62
N GLY A 69 -6.87 -12.75 -1.28
CA GLY A 69 -7.13 -14.13 -0.86
C GLY A 69 -6.12 -14.70 0.15
N ASP A 70 -5.03 -13.97 0.46
CA ASP A 70 -4.05 -14.39 1.45
C ASP A 70 -4.44 -13.81 2.82
N ALA A 71 -4.95 -14.66 3.70
CA ALA A 71 -5.47 -14.26 5.01
C ALA A 71 -4.41 -13.57 5.89
N LEU A 72 -3.15 -14.03 5.84
CA LEU A 72 -2.07 -13.47 6.65
C LEU A 72 -1.72 -12.06 6.16
N LYS A 73 -1.57 -11.88 4.86
CA LYS A 73 -1.28 -10.56 4.27
C LYS A 73 -2.44 -9.59 4.46
N VAL A 74 -3.69 -10.07 4.36
CA VAL A 74 -4.88 -9.26 4.66
C VAL A 74 -4.90 -8.83 6.12
N GLN A 75 -4.54 -9.69 7.06
CA GLN A 75 -4.46 -9.33 8.48
C GLN A 75 -3.39 -8.26 8.71
N GLN A 76 -2.19 -8.43 8.14
CA GLN A 76 -1.12 -7.42 8.21
C GLN A 76 -1.55 -6.08 7.63
N PHE A 77 -2.20 -6.10 6.46
CA PHE A 77 -2.73 -4.90 5.82
C PHE A 77 -3.75 -4.16 6.70
N LYS A 78 -4.65 -4.90 7.35
CA LYS A 78 -5.62 -4.33 8.29
C LYS A 78 -4.94 -3.74 9.53
N LEU A 79 -3.83 -4.31 9.99
CA LEU A 79 -3.04 -3.71 11.07
C LEU A 79 -2.42 -2.39 10.62
N MET A 80 -1.86 -2.32 9.40
CA MET A 80 -1.28 -1.08 8.86
C MET A 80 -2.30 0.06 8.73
N LEU A 81 -3.56 -0.26 8.38
CA LEU A 81 -4.64 0.74 8.29
C LEU A 81 -4.92 1.49 9.60
N ASN A 82 -4.59 0.88 10.74
CA ASN A 82 -4.87 1.41 12.08
C ASN A 82 -3.64 2.08 12.74
N LYS A 83 -2.52 2.23 12.03
CA LYS A 83 -1.27 2.83 12.55
C LYS A 83 -1.10 4.30 12.18
#